data_AF-A0A4Q4TS94-F1
#
_entry.id   AF-A0A4Q4TS94-F1
#
_cell.length_a   1.000
_cell.length_b   1.000
_cell.length_c   1.000
_cell.angle_alpha   90.00
_cell.angle_beta   90.00
_cell.angle_gamma   90.00
#
_symmetry.space_group_name_H-M   'P 1'
#
loop_
_entity.id
_entity.type
_entity.pdbx_description
1 polymer ?
#
loop_
_entity_poly.entity_id
_entity_poly.type
_entity_poly.pdbx_seq_one_letter_code
_entity_poly.pdbx_strand_id
1 'polypeptide(L)'
;MRHGDTLLLWLMTIANVCTGASIGWSNSHEEGAKTPRHFAGRYTVVPLVIRGTIQPGGDVLSFSGTIQEIEAQILRRKPDFEWTDFKQSRHPAVRRREGRNHRQVWDFPPANRKAVEVMRDDFASKLSTFPIPVSGGGQCVRAGCYQDAAVWLCSDYLGAKERLWFSLAGLLEHILNNEDCEVQGHPDLVQGQAFDGEDFSVIVRADTCDEPGTVRREVE
;
A
#
# COMPACT_ATOMS: atom_id res chain seq x y z
N MET A 1 58.86 42.49 -23.56
CA MET A 1 58.86 41.67 -22.34
C MET A 1 58.48 42.60 -21.18
N ARG A 2 57.26 42.44 -20.67
CA ARG A 2 56.61 43.38 -19.74
C ARG A 2 56.64 42.80 -18.32
N HIS A 3 57.16 43.59 -17.38
CA HIS A 3 56.96 43.46 -15.94
C HIS A 3 55.60 44.03 -15.54
N GLY A 4 54.97 43.46 -14.51
CA GLY A 4 53.82 44.06 -13.83
C GLY A 4 52.96 43.03 -13.09
N ASP A 5 53.49 42.49 -11.98
CA ASP A 5 52.69 41.67 -11.05
C ASP A 5 51.74 42.54 -10.24
N THR A 6 50.51 42.04 -10.12
CA THR A 6 49.33 42.76 -9.65
C THR A 6 49.05 42.42 -8.19
N LEU A 7 48.72 43.46 -7.44
CA LEU A 7 48.54 43.51 -5.99
C LEU A 7 47.05 43.68 -5.67
N LEU A 8 46.44 42.79 -4.88
CA LEU A 8 45.17 43.01 -4.13
C LEU A 8 44.84 41.72 -3.33
N LEU A 9 44.21 41.69 -2.16
CA LEU A 9 44.01 42.58 -1.00
C LEU A 9 43.07 41.79 -0.05
N TRP A 10 43.25 41.93 1.26
CA TRP A 10 42.31 41.67 2.39
C TRP A 10 41.85 40.25 2.74
N LEU A 11 42.37 39.75 3.87
CA LEU A 11 41.67 38.90 4.83
C LEU A 11 41.13 39.78 5.96
N MET A 12 39.81 39.83 6.14
CA MET A 12 39.16 40.45 7.30
C MET A 12 38.75 39.36 8.31
N THR A 13 39.15 39.58 9.55
CA THR A 13 38.65 38.95 10.77
C THR A 13 37.21 39.40 11.06
N ILE A 14 36.45 38.60 11.82
CA ILE A 14 35.62 39.02 12.98
C ILE A 14 35.19 37.74 13.72
N ALA A 15 35.62 37.66 14.99
CA ALA A 15 35.01 36.81 16.00
C ALA A 15 33.77 37.53 16.54
N ASN A 16 32.69 36.79 16.78
CA ASN A 16 31.61 37.29 17.64
C ASN A 16 31.20 36.20 18.64
N VAL A 17 31.62 36.43 19.89
CA VAL A 17 31.12 35.77 21.09
C VAL A 17 29.98 36.65 21.59
N CYS A 18 28.78 36.09 21.75
CA CYS A 18 27.75 36.65 22.60
C CYS A 18 27.16 35.53 23.46
N THR A 19 27.75 35.35 24.64
CA THR A 19 27.04 34.85 25.83
C THR A 19 26.20 35.98 26.39
N GLY A 20 24.89 35.77 26.51
CA GLY A 20 23.94 36.65 27.19
C GLY A 20 22.76 35.84 27.70
N ALA A 21 22.48 35.97 29.00
CA ALA A 21 21.70 35.04 29.81
C ALA A 21 20.17 35.13 29.68
N SER A 22 19.54 34.08 30.16
CA SER A 22 18.12 33.71 30.22
C SER A 22 17.17 34.75 30.83
N ILE A 23 15.97 34.89 30.26
CA ILE A 23 14.71 35.05 30.99
C ILE A 23 13.67 34.17 30.29
N GLY A 24 13.05 33.27 31.05
CA GLY A 24 12.17 32.22 30.53
C GLY A 24 10.85 32.75 29.97
N TRP A 25 10.42 32.09 28.90
CA TRP A 25 9.02 31.73 28.73
C TRP A 25 8.96 30.23 28.43
N SER A 26 8.18 29.54 29.25
CA SER A 26 7.84 28.13 29.12
C SER A 26 7.05 27.92 27.83
N ASN A 27 7.76 27.64 26.74
CA ASN A 27 7.15 26.96 25.61
C ASN A 27 7.32 25.47 25.85
N SER A 28 6.25 24.83 26.31
CA SER A 28 6.04 23.41 26.12
C SER A 28 6.22 23.13 24.63
N HIS A 29 7.40 22.64 24.25
CA HIS A 29 7.59 21.99 22.97
C HIS A 29 6.78 20.71 23.08
N GLU A 30 5.50 20.75 22.69
CA GLU A 30 4.81 19.53 22.31
C GLU A 30 5.70 18.87 21.26
N GLU A 31 6.26 17.72 21.63
CA GLU A 31 6.90 16.80 20.71
C GLU A 31 5.90 16.53 19.58
N GLY A 32 6.09 17.21 18.44
CA GLY A 32 5.38 16.87 17.22
C GLY A 32 5.54 15.37 17.00
N ALA A 33 4.41 14.67 16.91
CA ALA A 33 4.36 13.22 16.81
C ALA A 33 5.40 12.71 15.82
N LYS A 34 6.35 11.91 16.32
CA LYS A 34 7.32 11.18 15.50
C LYS A 34 6.55 10.47 14.39
N THR A 35 6.94 10.71 13.14
CA THR A 35 6.49 9.93 11.98
C THR A 35 6.57 8.44 12.34
N PRO A 36 5.46 7.68 12.25
CA PRO A 36 5.49 6.25 12.54
C PRO A 36 6.47 5.58 11.59
N ARG A 37 7.39 4.79 12.15
CA ARG A 37 8.39 4.04 11.37
C ARG A 37 7.67 3.06 10.43
N HIS A 38 8.26 2.77 9.28
CA HIS A 38 7.77 1.72 8.39
C HIS A 38 8.02 0.33 9.00
N PHE A 39 7.18 -0.65 8.68
CA PHE A 39 7.35 -2.03 9.11
C PHE A 39 8.50 -2.70 8.35
N ALA A 40 9.63 -2.93 9.02
CA ALA A 40 10.83 -3.57 8.48
C ALA A 40 10.86 -5.11 8.67
N GLY A 41 9.72 -5.74 8.94
CA GLY A 41 9.60 -7.16 9.32
C GLY A 41 8.91 -8.04 8.26
N ARG A 42 8.70 -9.31 8.61
CA ARG A 42 7.84 -10.23 7.83
C ARG A 42 6.37 -9.88 8.04
N TYR A 43 5.61 -9.80 6.95
CA TYR A 43 4.18 -9.52 7.09
C TYR A 43 3.46 -10.62 7.87
N THR A 44 2.52 -10.22 8.71
CA THR A 44 1.54 -11.13 9.29
C THR A 44 0.39 -11.26 8.30
N VAL A 45 0.16 -12.45 7.77
CA VAL A 45 -1.00 -12.70 6.93
C VAL A 45 -2.23 -12.88 7.80
N VAL A 46 -3.26 -12.08 7.54
CA VAL A 46 -4.56 -12.17 8.19
C VAL A 46 -5.67 -12.34 7.15
N PRO A 47 -6.79 -13.01 7.50
CA PRO A 47 -7.93 -13.07 6.61
C PRO A 47 -8.46 -11.67 6.31
N LEU A 48 -8.79 -11.41 5.04
CA LEU A 48 -9.59 -10.24 4.69
C LEU A 48 -10.97 -10.39 5.30
N VAL A 49 -11.42 -9.38 6.05
CA VAL A 49 -12.77 -9.29 6.62
C VAL A 49 -13.44 -7.99 6.20
N ILE A 50 -14.62 -8.08 5.60
CA ILE A 50 -15.45 -6.95 5.21
C ILE A 50 -16.75 -6.95 6.03
N ARG A 51 -17.12 -5.78 6.56
CA ARG A 51 -18.37 -5.59 7.32
C ARG A 51 -19.25 -4.53 6.66
N GLY A 52 -20.53 -4.83 6.52
CA GLY A 52 -21.48 -3.91 5.89
C GLY A 52 -22.86 -4.51 5.72
N THR A 53 -23.76 -3.71 5.15
CA THR A 53 -25.13 -4.14 4.84
C THR A 53 -25.24 -4.45 3.34
N ILE A 54 -25.95 -5.53 3.01
CA ILE A 54 -26.20 -5.97 1.62
C ILE A 54 -27.55 -5.48 1.06
N GLN A 55 -28.35 -4.84 1.92
CA GLN A 55 -29.63 -4.23 1.59
C GLN A 55 -29.83 -2.94 2.42
N PRO A 56 -30.55 -1.93 1.88
CA PRO A 56 -30.84 -0.72 2.63
C PRO A 56 -31.58 -1.02 3.94
N GLY A 57 -31.07 -0.50 5.06
CA GLY A 57 -31.66 -0.69 6.39
C GLY A 57 -31.56 -2.11 6.96
N GLY A 58 -30.83 -3.02 6.31
CA GLY A 58 -30.60 -4.38 6.80
C GLY A 58 -29.54 -4.46 7.89
N ASP A 59 -29.37 -5.66 8.45
CA ASP A 59 -28.36 -5.95 9.46
C ASP A 59 -26.94 -5.80 8.89
N VAL A 60 -26.01 -5.41 9.77
CA VAL A 60 -24.58 -5.41 9.45
C VAL A 60 -24.06 -6.83 9.48
N LEU A 61 -23.63 -7.33 8.33
CA LEU A 61 -23.06 -8.64 8.14
C LEU A 61 -21.53 -8.56 8.11
N SER A 62 -20.87 -9.66 8.45
CA SER A 62 -19.42 -9.83 8.35
C SER A 62 -19.12 -10.96 7.38
N PHE A 63 -18.23 -10.70 6.42
CA PHE A 63 -17.78 -11.65 5.41
C PHE A 63 -16.26 -11.76 5.46
N SER A 64 -15.72 -12.95 5.23
CA SER A 64 -14.28 -13.19 5.25
C SER A 64 -13.83 -14.00 4.05
N GLY A 65 -12.64 -13.70 3.52
CA GLY A 65 -12.08 -14.33 2.32
C GLY A 65 -11.62 -13.29 1.31
N THR A 66 -11.19 -13.73 0.13
CA THR A 66 -10.93 -12.88 -1.03
C THR A 66 -12.20 -12.15 -1.47
N ILE A 67 -12.06 -11.12 -2.31
CA ILE A 67 -13.21 -10.37 -2.84
C ILE A 67 -14.17 -11.29 -3.61
N GLN A 68 -13.63 -12.25 -4.38
CA GLN A 68 -14.43 -13.24 -5.10
C GLN A 68 -15.22 -14.16 -4.15
N GLU A 69 -14.60 -14.62 -3.06
CA GLU A 69 -15.27 -15.46 -2.06
C GLU A 69 -16.32 -14.69 -1.26
N ILE A 70 -16.05 -13.42 -0.94
CA ILE A 70 -17.00 -12.54 -0.26
C ILE A 70 -18.21 -12.28 -1.15
N GLU A 71 -18.01 -12.01 -2.44
CA GLU A 71 -19.09 -11.88 -3.41
C GLU A 71 -19.95 -13.15 -3.47
N ALA A 72 -19.31 -14.32 -3.59
CA ALA A 72 -20.02 -15.59 -3.59
C ALA A 72 -20.83 -15.83 -2.30
N GLN A 73 -20.31 -15.42 -1.14
CA GLN A 73 -21.05 -15.47 0.13
C GLN A 73 -22.26 -14.51 0.14
N ILE A 74 -22.12 -13.33 -0.44
CA ILE A 74 -23.21 -12.35 -0.53
C ILE A 74 -24.30 -12.87 -1.50
N LEU A 75 -23.91 -13.34 -2.69
CA LEU A 75 -24.85 -13.85 -3.71
C LEU A 75 -25.65 -15.07 -3.23
N ARG A 76 -25.08 -15.90 -2.35
CA ARG A 76 -25.82 -16.99 -1.69
C ARG A 76 -26.96 -16.49 -0.79
N ARG A 77 -26.84 -15.28 -0.25
CA ARG A 77 -27.85 -14.65 0.64
C ARG A 77 -28.80 -13.72 -0.12
N LYS A 78 -28.27 -13.00 -1.11
CA LYS A 78 -28.99 -12.04 -1.95
C LYS A 78 -28.56 -12.24 -3.41
N PRO A 79 -29.27 -13.09 -4.18
CA PRO A 79 -28.86 -13.44 -5.56
C PRO A 79 -28.89 -12.28 -6.56
N ASP A 80 -29.66 -11.23 -6.30
CA ASP A 80 -29.76 -9.99 -7.09
C ASP A 80 -28.85 -8.87 -6.55
N PHE A 81 -27.81 -9.23 -5.79
CA PHE A 81 -26.90 -8.26 -5.20
C PHE A 81 -26.02 -7.58 -6.26
N GLU A 82 -25.94 -6.26 -6.17
CA GLU A 82 -24.99 -5.43 -6.88
C GLU A 82 -24.07 -4.73 -5.86
N TRP A 83 -22.78 -4.59 -6.18
CA TRP A 83 -21.81 -3.94 -5.28
C TRP A 83 -22.18 -2.49 -4.90
N THR A 84 -22.97 -1.81 -5.73
CA THR A 84 -23.51 -0.47 -5.43
C THR A 84 -24.47 -0.45 -4.23
N ASP A 85 -25.09 -1.59 -3.93
CA ASP A 85 -26.00 -1.77 -2.78
C ASP A 85 -25.24 -1.93 -1.47
N PHE A 86 -23.97 -2.36 -1.54
CA PHE A 86 -23.18 -2.62 -0.35
C PHE A 86 -22.86 -1.32 0.40
N LYS A 87 -23.24 -1.24 1.67
CA LYS A 87 -22.87 -0.13 2.54
C LYS A 87 -21.93 -0.62 3.62
N GLN A 88 -20.64 -0.30 3.45
CA GLN A 88 -19.64 -0.55 4.47
C GLN A 88 -19.98 0.23 5.74
N SER A 89 -19.85 -0.42 6.89
CA SER A 89 -19.75 0.31 8.15
C SER A 89 -18.48 1.16 8.14
N ARG A 90 -18.65 2.49 8.20
CA ARG A 90 -17.55 3.47 8.02
C ARG A 90 -16.48 3.37 9.10
N HIS A 91 -15.26 3.64 8.68
CA HIS A 91 -14.24 4.35 9.45
C HIS A 91 -13.85 5.65 8.68
N PRO A 92 -13.09 6.62 9.24
CA PRO A 92 -12.82 7.91 8.59
C PRO A 92 -11.65 7.88 7.60
N ALA A 93 -11.72 8.71 6.55
CA ALA A 93 -10.78 8.71 5.41
C ALA A 93 -9.61 9.71 5.57
N VAL A 94 -8.43 9.36 5.05
CA VAL A 94 -7.24 10.25 4.97
C VAL A 94 -6.64 10.21 3.55
N ARG A 95 -6.33 11.39 2.98
CA ARG A 95 -5.97 11.66 1.56
C ARG A 95 -4.57 11.18 1.09
N ARG A 96 -4.44 11.19 -0.25
CA ARG A 96 -3.44 10.63 -1.17
C ARG A 96 -2.04 11.22 -1.14
N ARG A 97 -1.05 10.32 -1.28
CA ARG A 97 0.27 10.58 -1.87
C ARG A 97 0.65 9.34 -2.69
N GLU A 98 0.96 9.53 -3.97
CA GLU A 98 1.49 8.46 -4.84
C GLU A 98 2.91 8.10 -4.42
N GLY A 99 3.21 6.80 -4.39
CA GLY A 99 4.50 6.23 -3.99
C GLY A 99 5.33 5.85 -5.20
N ARG A 100 6.65 5.87 -5.03
CA ARG A 100 7.63 5.48 -6.05
C ARG A 100 7.81 3.97 -6.02
N ASN A 101 7.99 3.35 -7.18
CA ASN A 101 8.58 2.01 -7.26
C ASN A 101 10.08 2.14 -6.98
N HIS A 102 10.57 1.37 -6.00
CA HIS A 102 12.00 1.09 -5.94
C HIS A 102 12.29 -0.09 -6.87
N ARG A 103 13.37 0.07 -7.63
CA ARG A 103 13.94 -0.95 -8.50
C ARG A 103 14.48 -2.07 -7.59
N GLN A 104 13.69 -3.10 -7.36
CA GLN A 104 14.08 -4.22 -6.50
C GLN A 104 13.93 -5.53 -7.29
N VAL A 105 14.91 -6.42 -7.11
CA VAL A 105 14.83 -7.78 -7.64
C VAL A 105 13.85 -8.53 -6.76
N TRP A 106 12.67 -8.85 -7.30
CA TRP A 106 11.64 -9.55 -6.54
C TRP A 106 11.95 -11.05 -6.42
N ASP A 107 12.19 -11.55 -5.20
CA ASP A 107 12.25 -12.97 -4.83
C ASP A 107 10.84 -13.53 -4.55
N PHE A 108 9.92 -13.23 -5.45
CA PHE A 108 8.60 -13.83 -5.48
C PHE A 108 8.57 -14.92 -6.56
N PRO A 109 7.73 -15.96 -6.42
CA PRO A 109 7.42 -16.81 -7.55
C PRO A 109 6.51 -16.03 -8.53
N PRO A 110 6.79 -16.03 -9.83
CA PRO A 110 6.04 -15.22 -10.78
C PRO A 110 4.65 -15.80 -11.07
N ALA A 111 3.65 -14.92 -11.15
CA ALA A 111 2.26 -15.26 -11.46
C ALA A 111 1.99 -15.23 -12.96
N ASN A 112 0.96 -15.97 -13.39
CA ASN A 112 0.40 -15.82 -14.74
C ASN A 112 -0.20 -14.42 -14.92
N ARG A 113 0.31 -13.65 -15.89
CA ARG A 113 -0.13 -12.29 -16.21
C ARG A 113 -1.62 -12.23 -16.50
N LYS A 114 -2.16 -13.19 -17.26
CA LYS A 114 -3.59 -13.17 -17.65
C LYS A 114 -4.51 -13.35 -16.45
N ALA A 115 -4.11 -14.18 -15.49
CA ALA A 115 -4.84 -14.33 -14.24
C ALA A 115 -4.86 -13.02 -13.42
N VAL A 116 -3.75 -12.29 -13.40
CA VAL A 116 -3.64 -10.98 -12.73
C VAL A 116 -4.50 -9.92 -13.43
N GLU A 117 -4.55 -9.91 -14.76
CA GLU A 117 -5.44 -9.05 -15.53
C GLU A 117 -6.93 -9.30 -15.20
N VAL A 118 -7.34 -10.56 -15.09
CA VAL A 118 -8.72 -10.92 -14.69
C VAL A 118 -9.03 -10.37 -13.30
N MET A 119 -8.12 -10.54 -12.34
CA MET A 119 -8.31 -9.98 -10.99
C MET A 119 -8.35 -8.45 -11.00
N ARG A 120 -7.54 -7.77 -11.81
CA ARG A 120 -7.60 -6.31 -11.99
C ARG A 120 -8.97 -5.87 -12.49
N ASP A 121 -9.51 -6.53 -13.51
CA ASP A 121 -10.82 -6.18 -14.09
C ASP A 121 -11.96 -6.43 -13.10
N ASP A 122 -11.89 -7.54 -12.35
CA ASP A 122 -12.76 -7.84 -11.23
C ASP A 122 -12.72 -6.74 -10.16
N PHE A 123 -11.53 -6.28 -9.77
CA PHE A 123 -11.40 -5.20 -8.79
C PHE A 123 -11.88 -3.86 -9.34
N ALA A 124 -11.62 -3.55 -10.61
CA ALA A 124 -12.07 -2.31 -11.23
C ALA A 124 -13.60 -2.23 -11.27
N SER A 125 -14.26 -3.35 -11.59
CA SER A 125 -15.73 -3.43 -11.61
C SER A 125 -16.36 -3.44 -10.21
N LYS A 126 -15.84 -4.25 -9.29
CA LYS A 126 -16.45 -4.52 -7.97
C LYS A 126 -16.07 -3.51 -6.89
N LEU A 127 -14.83 -2.99 -6.94
CA LEU A 127 -14.25 -2.18 -5.88
C LEU A 127 -14.10 -0.69 -6.23
N SER A 128 -14.58 -0.27 -7.40
CA SER A 128 -14.58 1.15 -7.80
C SER A 128 -15.22 2.08 -6.76
N THR A 129 -16.07 1.55 -5.88
CA THR A 129 -16.79 2.29 -4.84
C THR A 129 -16.43 1.87 -3.40
N PHE A 130 -15.49 0.94 -3.18
CA PHE A 130 -15.33 0.28 -1.89
C PHE A 130 -13.86 0.05 -1.46
N PRO A 131 -13.45 0.47 -0.25
CA PRO A 131 -12.12 0.18 0.27
C PRO A 131 -12.00 -1.14 1.04
N ILE A 132 -10.95 -1.90 0.74
CA ILE A 132 -10.58 -3.09 1.53
C ILE A 132 -9.91 -2.67 2.85
N PRO A 133 -10.42 -3.11 4.01
CA PRO A 133 -9.77 -2.87 5.28
C PRO A 133 -8.53 -3.76 5.43
N VAL A 134 -7.39 -3.15 5.73
CA VAL A 134 -6.18 -3.83 6.22
C VAL A 134 -5.70 -3.07 7.44
N SER A 135 -5.58 -3.77 8.57
CA SER A 135 -5.06 -3.14 9.78
C SER A 135 -3.56 -2.88 9.64
N GLY A 136 -3.06 -1.89 10.36
CA GLY A 136 -1.62 -1.62 10.38
C GLY A 136 -0.83 -2.66 11.17
N GLY A 137 0.47 -2.42 11.30
CA GLY A 137 1.40 -3.29 12.01
C GLY A 137 2.06 -4.36 11.13
N GLY A 138 2.21 -4.10 9.82
CA GLY A 138 2.83 -5.08 8.93
C GLY A 138 1.92 -6.25 8.61
N GLN A 139 0.62 -6.00 8.39
CA GLN A 139 -0.31 -7.05 8.01
C GLN A 139 -0.52 -7.08 6.50
N CYS A 140 -0.74 -8.27 5.96
CA CYS A 140 -1.25 -8.43 4.61
C CYS A 140 -2.54 -9.23 4.62
N VAL A 141 -3.43 -8.89 3.71
CA VAL A 141 -4.60 -9.70 3.38
C VAL A 141 -4.51 -10.16 1.94
N ARG A 142 -5.00 -11.37 1.65
CA ARG A 142 -5.17 -11.80 0.27
C ARG A 142 -6.44 -11.16 -0.28
N ALA A 143 -6.29 -10.20 -1.18
CA ALA A 143 -7.40 -9.49 -1.78
C ALA A 143 -8.05 -10.30 -2.92
N GLY A 144 -7.25 -11.07 -3.66
CA GLY A 144 -7.75 -11.96 -4.71
C GLY A 144 -6.83 -13.14 -4.95
N CYS A 145 -7.42 -14.20 -5.48
CA CYS A 145 -6.71 -15.36 -5.98
C CYS A 145 -7.44 -15.94 -7.18
N TYR A 146 -6.71 -16.22 -8.26
CA TYR A 146 -7.27 -16.81 -9.47
C TYR A 146 -6.18 -17.58 -10.22
N GLN A 147 -6.43 -18.85 -10.57
CA GLN A 147 -5.49 -19.71 -11.32
C GLN A 147 -4.04 -19.65 -10.81
N ASP A 148 -3.87 -19.89 -9.51
CA ASP A 148 -2.58 -19.84 -8.80
C ASP A 148 -1.82 -18.51 -8.87
N ALA A 149 -2.49 -17.42 -9.25
CA ALA A 149 -2.01 -16.05 -9.07
C ALA A 149 -2.74 -15.41 -7.88
N ALA A 150 -1.98 -14.75 -7.00
CA ALA A 150 -2.54 -14.05 -5.85
C ALA A 150 -2.18 -12.57 -5.84
N VAL A 151 -3.13 -11.77 -5.40
CA VAL A 151 -2.97 -10.34 -5.12
C VAL A 151 -3.07 -10.13 -3.62
N TRP A 152 -2.00 -9.60 -3.05
CA TRP A 152 -1.88 -9.30 -1.64
C TRP A 152 -1.92 -7.80 -1.42
N LEU A 153 -2.71 -7.35 -0.45
CA LEU A 153 -2.72 -5.97 0.01
C LEU A 153 -2.09 -5.90 1.39
N CYS A 154 -1.05 -5.11 1.52
CA CYS A 154 -0.20 -5.04 2.70
C CYS A 154 -0.20 -3.63 3.29
N SER A 155 -0.26 -3.54 4.62
CA SER A 155 -0.08 -2.29 5.35
C SER A 155 1.33 -2.26 5.94
N ASP A 156 2.10 -1.29 5.49
CA ASP A 156 3.48 -1.01 5.93
C ASP A 156 3.54 -0.02 7.08
N TYR A 157 2.39 0.51 7.48
CA TYR A 157 2.24 1.48 8.54
C TYR A 157 2.21 0.80 9.91
N LEU A 158 3.10 1.19 10.85
CA LEU A 158 3.18 0.58 12.18
C LEU A 158 2.06 1.00 13.16
N GLY A 159 1.28 2.05 12.86
CA GLY A 159 0.15 2.47 13.69
C GLY A 159 -1.19 1.88 13.22
N ALA A 160 -2.29 2.27 13.86
CA ALA A 160 -3.62 1.97 13.34
C ALA A 160 -4.03 3.07 12.34
N LYS A 161 -3.80 2.83 11.05
CA LYS A 161 -4.28 3.71 9.97
C LYS A 161 -5.06 2.88 8.98
N GLU A 162 -6.35 3.17 8.91
CA GLU A 162 -7.24 2.59 7.93
C GLU A 162 -7.34 3.60 6.77
N ARG A 163 -6.95 3.19 5.55
CA ARG A 163 -7.14 4.00 4.34
C ARG A 163 -8.34 3.50 3.57
N LEU A 164 -9.16 4.44 3.12
CA LEU A 164 -10.49 4.19 2.55
C LEU A 164 -10.61 4.54 1.06
N TRP A 165 -9.49 4.83 0.40
CA TRP A 165 -9.47 4.99 -1.04
C TRP A 165 -8.10 4.49 -1.49
N PHE A 166 -8.06 3.28 -2.03
CA PHE A 166 -6.90 2.80 -2.76
C PHE A 166 -7.47 1.97 -3.90
N SER A 167 -6.97 2.20 -5.11
CA SER A 167 -7.42 1.47 -6.28
C SER A 167 -6.53 0.26 -6.43
N LEU A 168 -6.98 -0.93 -6.01
CA LEU A 168 -6.23 -2.17 -6.30
C LEU A 168 -6.02 -2.30 -7.80
N ALA A 169 -7.07 -2.04 -8.57
CA ALA A 169 -7.00 -2.08 -10.02
C ALA A 169 -5.91 -1.14 -10.54
N GLY A 170 -5.82 0.10 -10.03
CA GLY A 170 -4.79 1.05 -10.43
C GLY A 170 -3.37 0.62 -10.03
N LEU A 171 -3.18 0.02 -8.85
CA LEU A 171 -1.89 -0.52 -8.45
C LEU A 171 -1.51 -1.76 -9.27
N LEU A 172 -2.47 -2.62 -9.61
CA LEU A 172 -2.25 -3.76 -10.49
C LEU A 172 -1.94 -3.32 -11.92
N GLU A 173 -2.62 -2.29 -12.45
CA GLU A 173 -2.26 -1.68 -13.73
C GLU A 173 -0.82 -1.18 -13.71
N HIS A 174 -0.38 -0.59 -12.59
CA HIS A 174 0.99 -0.14 -12.45
C HIS A 174 1.99 -1.29 -12.50
N ILE A 175 1.71 -2.42 -11.84
CA ILE A 175 2.54 -3.63 -11.90
C ILE A 175 2.54 -4.22 -13.33
N LEU A 176 1.35 -4.36 -13.93
CA LEU A 176 1.18 -4.99 -15.24
C LEU A 176 1.86 -4.22 -16.38
N ASN A 177 1.91 -2.89 -16.27
CA ASN A 177 2.51 -1.99 -17.28
C ASN A 177 3.98 -1.64 -16.99
N ASN A 178 4.58 -2.20 -15.92
CA ASN A 178 5.97 -1.94 -15.57
C ASN A 178 6.86 -3.08 -16.06
N GLU A 179 7.78 -2.78 -16.97
CA GLU A 179 8.77 -3.73 -17.50
C GLU A 179 9.65 -4.34 -16.40
N ASP A 180 9.90 -3.63 -15.29
CA ASP A 180 10.65 -4.16 -14.15
C ASP A 180 9.88 -5.26 -13.38
N CYS A 181 8.56 -5.39 -13.61
CA CYS A 181 7.71 -6.44 -13.03
C CYS A 181 7.49 -7.61 -13.99
N GLU A 182 7.97 -7.51 -15.23
CA GLU A 182 7.95 -8.61 -16.20
C GLU A 182 9.12 -9.57 -15.94
N VAL A 183 8.88 -10.87 -16.13
CA VAL A 183 9.96 -11.85 -16.06
C VAL A 183 10.70 -11.86 -17.39
N GLN A 184 12.00 -11.62 -17.37
CA GLN A 184 12.82 -11.59 -18.59
C GLN A 184 12.68 -12.88 -19.40
N GLY A 185 12.25 -12.76 -20.66
CA GLY A 185 12.02 -13.90 -21.55
C GLY A 185 10.68 -14.62 -21.38
N HIS A 186 9.84 -14.18 -20.44
CA HIS A 186 8.54 -14.77 -20.12
C HIS A 186 7.47 -13.67 -19.98
N PRO A 187 7.00 -13.07 -21.09
CA PRO A 187 6.04 -11.96 -21.07
C PRO A 187 4.65 -12.36 -20.56
N ASP A 188 4.37 -13.65 -20.44
CA ASP A 188 3.16 -14.22 -19.85
C ASP A 188 3.22 -14.29 -18.31
N LEU A 189 4.35 -13.93 -17.72
CA LEU A 189 4.60 -13.95 -16.28
C LEU A 189 4.85 -12.55 -15.73
N VAL A 190 4.33 -12.30 -14.52
CA VAL A 190 4.47 -11.02 -13.83
C VAL A 190 4.70 -11.25 -12.34
N GLN A 191 5.53 -10.41 -11.74
CA GLN A 191 5.72 -10.35 -10.29
C GLN A 191 6.15 -8.97 -9.86
N GLY A 192 5.74 -8.57 -8.67
CA GLY A 192 6.28 -7.36 -8.09
C GLY A 192 5.38 -6.76 -7.04
N GLN A 193 5.82 -5.58 -6.58
CA GLN A 193 5.14 -4.81 -5.57
C GLN A 193 4.97 -3.37 -6.05
N ALA A 194 3.78 -2.81 -5.85
CA ALA A 194 3.50 -1.40 -6.10
C ALA A 194 2.99 -0.74 -4.81
N PHE A 195 3.40 0.51 -4.57
CA PHE A 195 3.07 1.24 -3.34
C PHE A 195 2.07 2.37 -3.61
N ASP A 196 1.03 2.48 -2.77
CA ASP A 196 0.13 3.66 -2.70
C ASP A 196 0.72 4.73 -1.77
N GLY A 197 1.95 5.15 -2.07
CA GLY A 197 2.72 6.06 -1.22
C GLY A 197 3.61 5.33 -0.24
N GLU A 198 3.40 5.61 1.04
CA GLU A 198 4.30 5.22 2.14
C GLU A 198 3.70 4.16 3.07
N ASP A 199 2.38 3.94 3.02
CA ASP A 199 1.64 3.19 4.05
C ASP A 199 1.10 1.84 3.58
N PHE A 200 0.89 1.65 2.28
CA PHE A 200 0.28 0.44 1.72
C PHE A 200 0.99 0.02 0.43
N SER A 201 0.99 -1.28 0.21
CA SER A 201 1.51 -1.88 -1.01
C SER A 201 0.63 -3.03 -1.48
N VAL A 202 0.65 -3.27 -2.79
CA VAL A 202 0.08 -4.45 -3.42
C VAL A 202 1.22 -5.32 -3.93
N ILE A 203 1.18 -6.61 -3.61
CA ILE A 203 2.14 -7.61 -4.09
C ILE A 203 1.42 -8.60 -5.00
N VAL A 204 2.02 -8.87 -6.15
CA VAL A 204 1.58 -9.88 -7.12
C VAL A 204 2.62 -10.99 -7.19
N ARG A 205 2.15 -12.23 -7.03
CA ARG A 205 2.99 -13.44 -7.12
C ARG A 205 2.14 -14.69 -7.31
N ALA A 206 2.77 -15.79 -7.72
CA ALA A 206 2.12 -17.09 -7.68
C ALA A 206 1.83 -17.51 -6.23
N ASP A 207 0.68 -18.14 -6.03
CA ASP A 207 0.28 -18.72 -4.76
C ASP A 207 -0.91 -19.65 -4.96
N THR A 208 -1.01 -20.70 -4.15
CA THR A 208 -2.17 -21.61 -4.18
C THR A 208 -3.40 -20.94 -3.57
N CYS A 209 -4.53 -21.02 -4.25
CA CYS A 209 -5.78 -20.39 -3.79
C CYS A 209 -6.47 -21.11 -2.63
N ASP A 210 -6.07 -22.34 -2.32
CA ASP A 210 -6.70 -23.17 -1.28
C ASP A 210 -6.10 -22.98 0.13
N GLU A 211 -4.91 -22.36 0.23
CA GLU A 211 -4.22 -22.14 1.50
C GLU A 211 -4.26 -20.67 1.93
N PRO A 212 -4.25 -20.34 3.24
CA PRO A 212 -4.24 -18.95 3.73
C PRO A 212 -3.01 -18.12 3.29
N GLY A 213 -2.00 -18.73 2.68
CA GLY A 213 -0.84 -18.07 2.09
C GLY A 213 0.14 -17.46 3.09
N THR A 214 1.34 -17.11 2.63
CA THR A 214 2.37 -16.44 3.44
C THR A 214 3.02 -15.32 2.65
N VAL A 215 3.07 -14.08 3.18
CA VAL A 215 3.71 -12.96 2.48
C VAL A 215 4.99 -12.58 3.21
N ARG A 216 6.10 -12.55 2.48
CA ARG A 216 7.36 -11.99 2.97
C ARG A 216 7.54 -10.62 2.34
N ARG A 217 7.94 -9.64 3.15
CA ARG A 217 8.48 -8.37 2.65
C ARG A 217 9.94 -8.62 2.28
N GLU A 218 10.41 -8.08 1.16
CA GLU A 218 11.84 -8.03 0.90
C GLU A 218 12.50 -7.00 1.81
N VAL A 219 13.60 -7.43 2.43
CA VAL A 219 14.40 -6.60 3.32
C VAL A 219 15.31 -5.74 2.44
N GLU A 220 15.30 -4.44 2.69
CA GLU A 220 16.21 -3.44 2.12
C GLU A 220 17.69 -3.78 2.38
#